data_AF-A0A7K2QB28-F1
#
_entry.id   AF-A0A7K2QB28-F1
#
_cell.length_a   1.000
_cell.length_b   1.000
_cell.length_c   1.000
_cell.angle_alpha   90.00
_cell.angle_beta   90.00
_cell.angle_gamma   90.00
#
_symmetry.space_group_name_H-M   'P 1'
#
loop_
_entity.id
_entity.type
_entity.pdbx_description
1 polymer ?
#
loop_
_entity_poly.entity_id
_entity_poly.type
_entity_poly.pdbx_seq_one_letter_code
_entity_poly.pdbx_strand_id
1 'polypeptide(L)'
;TAAGVLSLLSLDERPHPAHPGLTRGLAATVTLVQAHGDAGLSAPLWLATDGAAAVAGSHEVASVAQTPLWGLAGALALDLPQTWGGIVDLPAALDPAAARQLCSLLTGTSGEDAVALRPQGVFVRRLVRAPLAGQEPRRTWQPRGTVLITGGTGGLGAHVARTFAAEGAGHLLLTSRRGRAAAGMDELEAELTALGARVSIEACDVTDRASLARVLDSVPEDQPLTAVVHAAGAMQRIAPLHDLSLEEFAEVGHAKVAGALLLDELLADQALDAFVLFSSGAAVWGSAGQSAYAAANAHLDGLAHRRRAQGRTVTSVAWSSWDGGMVDAELGAMMRRIGAPAMRPSIAVGALRQVVEHDESHLVVAEFDWERFVPTYTLARPRPLLNALPEVRAVLEGAAEGAAAGGGSALVASLAGKPEAEQTRALLDLVRGKVAALLGYDSPAELEPTRAFEDLGFDSVAAVELRARLSEATGANLPSTMVFDYATPAALAAFLRTELFQDGDGGPADVLTELDRFEELAASLDIEQIRSSRITSRLQALVGRLTDLQGTGEMVRDQLESASADDVFAFIDRELGLA
;
A
#
# COMPACT_ATOMS: atom_id res chain seq x y z
N THR A 1 5.81 -13.96 23.78
CA THR A 1 5.08 -13.31 22.66
C THR A 1 5.02 -14.28 21.50
N ALA A 2 3.95 -14.26 20.69
CA ALA A 2 3.86 -15.12 19.51
C ALA A 2 4.93 -14.74 18.48
N ALA A 3 5.53 -15.72 17.80
CA ALA A 3 6.56 -15.48 16.77
C ALA A 3 5.99 -14.91 15.46
N GLY A 4 4.67 -15.00 15.25
CA GLY A 4 3.94 -14.52 14.08
C GLY A 4 2.45 -14.78 14.24
N VAL A 5 1.63 -14.16 13.39
CA VAL A 5 0.17 -14.34 13.33
C VAL A 5 -0.20 -14.81 11.93
N LEU A 6 -0.84 -15.97 11.78
CA LEU A 6 -1.46 -16.42 10.53
C LEU A 6 -2.97 -16.28 10.66
N SER A 7 -3.57 -15.38 9.89
CA SER A 7 -5.01 -15.16 9.83
C SER A 7 -5.68 -16.04 8.79
N LEU A 8 -6.64 -16.85 9.23
CA LEU A 8 -7.54 -17.64 8.37
C LEU A 8 -8.95 -17.02 8.26
N LEU A 9 -9.12 -15.78 8.72
CA LEU A 9 -10.44 -15.13 8.85
C LEU A 9 -11.14 -14.95 7.49
N SER A 10 -10.37 -14.69 6.44
CA SER A 10 -10.83 -14.51 5.05
C SER A 10 -11.66 -15.66 4.51
N LEU A 11 -11.48 -16.88 5.05
CA LEU A 11 -12.23 -18.08 4.64
C LEU A 11 -13.73 -17.98 5.00
N ASP A 12 -14.12 -17.06 5.88
CA ASP A 12 -15.54 -16.74 6.13
C ASP A 12 -16.09 -15.78 5.07
N GLU A 13 -16.50 -16.33 3.93
CA GLU A 13 -17.08 -15.58 2.81
C GLU A 13 -18.54 -15.16 3.01
N ARG A 14 -19.16 -15.49 4.14
CA ARG A 14 -20.55 -15.11 4.39
C ARG A 14 -20.67 -13.58 4.40
N PRO A 15 -21.77 -12.99 3.89
CA PRO A 15 -21.99 -11.55 3.97
C PRO A 15 -21.98 -11.03 5.40
N HIS A 16 -21.40 -9.85 5.63
CA HIS A 16 -21.43 -9.19 6.92
C HIS A 16 -22.85 -8.65 7.19
N PRO A 17 -23.44 -8.89 8.38
CA PRO A 17 -24.85 -8.59 8.64
C PRO A 17 -25.20 -7.09 8.59
N ALA A 18 -24.28 -6.21 8.98
CA ALA A 18 -24.49 -4.76 8.95
C ALA A 18 -23.93 -4.08 7.69
N HIS A 19 -23.05 -4.76 6.95
CA HIS A 19 -22.37 -4.20 5.77
C HIS A 19 -22.35 -5.26 4.66
N PRO A 20 -23.48 -5.52 3.98
CA PRO A 20 -23.61 -6.65 3.04
C PRO A 20 -22.63 -6.63 1.86
N GLY A 21 -22.00 -5.49 1.57
CA GLY A 21 -20.93 -5.37 0.58
C GLY A 21 -19.57 -5.95 1.03
N LEU A 22 -19.44 -6.35 2.30
CA LEU A 22 -18.27 -7.00 2.87
C LEU A 22 -18.57 -8.45 3.24
N THR A 23 -17.56 -9.31 3.19
CA THR A 23 -17.61 -10.61 3.86
C THR A 23 -17.31 -10.45 5.35
N ARG A 24 -17.78 -11.40 6.17
CA ARG A 24 -17.43 -11.48 7.59
C ARG A 24 -15.92 -11.62 7.76
N GLY A 25 -15.25 -12.38 6.89
CA GLY A 25 -13.81 -12.56 6.90
C GLY A 25 -13.01 -11.29 6.60
N LEU A 26 -13.45 -10.48 5.63
CA LEU A 26 -12.83 -9.19 5.34
C LEU A 26 -13.02 -8.20 6.50
N ALA A 27 -14.25 -8.10 7.04
CA ALA A 27 -14.53 -7.25 8.20
C ALA A 27 -13.71 -7.67 9.43
N ALA A 28 -13.64 -8.97 9.72
CA ALA A 28 -12.83 -9.48 10.83
C ALA A 28 -11.33 -9.26 10.60
N THR A 29 -10.86 -9.29 9.35
CA THR A 29 -9.46 -8.98 9.02
C THR A 29 -9.15 -7.51 9.26
N VAL A 30 -10.05 -6.58 8.92
CA VAL A 30 -9.92 -5.15 9.27
C VAL A 30 -9.76 -4.99 10.78
N THR A 31 -10.67 -5.60 11.56
CA THR A 31 -10.60 -5.56 13.03
C THR A 31 -9.32 -6.21 13.57
N LEU A 32 -8.88 -7.33 12.99
CA LEU A 32 -7.63 -7.99 13.40
C LEU A 32 -6.43 -7.06 13.22
N VAL A 33 -6.31 -6.38 12.08
CA VAL A 33 -5.20 -5.47 11.82
C VAL A 33 -5.19 -4.30 12.81
N GLN A 34 -6.37 -3.74 13.09
CA GLN A 34 -6.52 -2.67 14.09
C GLN A 34 -6.11 -3.15 15.49
N ALA A 35 -6.66 -4.28 15.93
CA ALA A 35 -6.33 -4.87 17.23
C ALA A 35 -4.85 -5.27 17.35
N HIS A 36 -4.22 -5.68 16.25
CA HIS A 36 -2.79 -5.97 16.20
C HIS A 36 -1.94 -4.72 16.51
N GLY A 37 -2.32 -3.57 15.94
CA GLY A 37 -1.73 -2.27 16.24
C GLY A 37 -2.01 -1.79 17.66
N ASP A 38 -3.27 -1.81 18.09
CA ASP A 38 -3.70 -1.34 19.42
C ASP A 38 -3.03 -2.11 20.57
N ALA A 39 -2.81 -3.41 20.37
CA ALA A 39 -2.11 -4.26 21.33
C ALA A 39 -0.59 -4.09 21.31
N GLY A 40 -0.04 -3.29 20.40
CA GLY A 40 1.40 -3.07 20.26
C GLY A 40 2.16 -4.34 19.86
N LEU A 41 1.53 -5.24 19.10
CA LEU A 41 2.16 -6.49 18.69
C LEU A 41 3.19 -6.22 17.60
N SER A 42 4.41 -6.74 17.79
CA SER A 42 5.49 -6.71 16.80
C SER A 42 5.54 -7.97 15.92
N ALA A 43 4.66 -8.94 16.17
CA ALA A 43 4.64 -10.21 15.45
C ALA A 43 4.28 -9.99 13.97
N PRO A 44 4.96 -10.63 13.01
CA PRO A 44 4.58 -10.53 11.60
C PRO A 44 3.18 -11.10 11.34
N LEU A 45 2.32 -10.31 10.71
CA LEU A 45 0.97 -10.68 10.31
C LEU A 45 0.96 -11.25 8.89
N TRP A 46 0.48 -12.49 8.77
CA TRP A 46 0.20 -13.17 7.51
C TRP A 46 -1.31 -13.33 7.30
N LEU A 47 -1.79 -13.01 6.11
CA LEU A 47 -3.16 -13.27 5.70
C LEU A 47 -3.19 -14.48 4.78
N ALA A 48 -4.05 -15.46 5.06
CA ALA A 48 -4.30 -16.56 4.14
C ALA A 48 -5.52 -16.25 3.26
N THR A 49 -5.56 -16.78 2.04
CA THR A 49 -6.77 -16.91 1.22
C THR A 49 -6.87 -18.33 0.66
N ASP A 50 -8.00 -18.70 0.07
CA ASP A 50 -8.18 -19.93 -0.69
C ASP A 50 -8.88 -19.62 -2.02
N GLY A 51 -8.16 -19.81 -3.14
CA GLY A 51 -8.68 -19.60 -4.48
C GLY A 51 -8.83 -18.13 -4.88
N ALA A 52 -8.16 -17.20 -4.20
CA ALA A 52 -8.22 -15.76 -4.49
C ALA A 52 -7.16 -15.31 -5.50
N ALA A 53 -6.16 -16.15 -5.80
CA ALA A 53 -5.06 -15.83 -6.72
C ALA A 53 -5.05 -16.74 -7.96
N ALA A 54 -5.13 -16.15 -9.15
CA ALA A 54 -4.79 -16.85 -10.38
C ALA A 54 -3.27 -16.99 -10.50
N VAL A 55 -2.80 -18.14 -11.00
CA VAL A 55 -1.36 -18.38 -11.29
C VAL A 55 -1.17 -18.75 -12.76
N ALA A 56 0.04 -18.64 -13.27
CA ALA A 56 0.35 -19.05 -14.64
C ALA A 56 -0.06 -20.51 -14.87
N GLY A 57 -0.86 -20.77 -15.91
CA GLY A 57 -1.40 -22.10 -16.22
C GLY A 57 -2.73 -22.46 -15.54
N SER A 58 -3.18 -21.69 -14.54
CA SER A 58 -4.54 -21.77 -13.98
C SER A 58 -5.11 -20.37 -13.78
N HIS A 59 -5.86 -19.89 -14.78
CA HIS A 59 -6.39 -18.53 -14.83
C HIS A 59 -7.61 -18.29 -13.92
N GLU A 60 -8.05 -19.31 -13.19
CA GLU A 60 -9.28 -19.26 -12.42
C GLU A 60 -9.03 -18.69 -11.01
N VAL A 61 -9.82 -17.68 -10.68
CA VAL A 61 -10.02 -17.21 -9.30
C VAL A 61 -11.32 -17.85 -8.83
N ALA A 62 -11.21 -18.89 -8.01
CA ALA A 62 -12.36 -19.63 -7.50
C ALA A 62 -13.15 -18.81 -6.45
N SER A 63 -12.47 -17.93 -5.71
CA SER A 63 -13.09 -17.05 -4.71
C SER A 63 -12.85 -15.57 -5.01
N VAL A 64 -13.81 -14.95 -5.70
CA VAL A 64 -13.85 -13.48 -5.89
C VAL A 64 -14.07 -12.77 -4.55
N ALA A 65 -14.76 -13.40 -3.60
CA ALA A 65 -15.06 -12.82 -2.30
C ALA A 65 -13.79 -12.56 -1.46
N GLN A 66 -12.71 -13.29 -1.74
CA GLN A 66 -11.43 -13.17 -1.05
C GLN A 66 -10.39 -12.29 -1.77
N THR A 67 -10.60 -11.92 -3.04
CA THR A 67 -9.67 -11.03 -3.77
C THR A 67 -9.48 -9.64 -3.14
N PRO A 68 -10.46 -9.04 -2.41
CA PRO A 68 -10.22 -7.78 -1.69
C PRO A 68 -9.03 -7.83 -0.73
N LEU A 69 -8.71 -9.00 -0.16
CA LEU A 69 -7.58 -9.16 0.75
C LEU A 69 -6.23 -8.95 0.05
N TRP A 70 -6.15 -9.23 -1.26
CA TRP A 70 -4.93 -9.01 -2.05
C TRP A 70 -4.67 -7.52 -2.31
N GLY A 71 -5.73 -6.74 -2.53
CA GLY A 71 -5.63 -5.28 -2.58
C GLY A 71 -5.27 -4.70 -1.21
N LEU A 72 -5.95 -5.16 -0.16
CA LEU A 72 -5.66 -4.78 1.22
C LEU A 72 -4.19 -5.04 1.59
N ALA A 73 -3.66 -6.22 1.26
CA ALA A 73 -2.29 -6.62 1.54
C ALA A 73 -1.25 -5.66 0.94
N GLY A 74 -1.48 -5.16 -0.28
CA GLY A 74 -0.60 -4.16 -0.91
C GLY A 74 -0.52 -2.85 -0.11
N ALA A 75 -1.66 -2.38 0.43
CA ALA A 75 -1.69 -1.20 1.29
C ALA A 75 -1.07 -1.47 2.68
N LEU A 76 -1.36 -2.62 3.28
CA LEU A 76 -0.79 -2.99 4.59
C LEU A 76 0.74 -3.16 4.53
N ALA A 77 1.27 -3.67 3.42
CA ALA A 77 2.72 -3.72 3.21
C ALA A 77 3.37 -2.33 3.23
N LEU A 78 2.62 -1.26 2.90
CA LEU A 78 3.07 0.14 2.95
C LEU A 78 2.84 0.76 4.33
N ASP A 79 1.67 0.55 4.91
CA ASP A 79 1.25 1.16 6.18
C ASP A 79 1.91 0.51 7.41
N LEU A 80 2.23 -0.80 7.33
CA LEU A 80 2.72 -1.61 8.45
C LEU A 80 4.03 -2.35 8.11
N PRO A 81 5.07 -1.68 7.58
CA PRO A 81 6.22 -2.36 6.98
C PRO A 81 6.98 -3.27 7.96
N GLN A 82 6.97 -2.96 9.26
CA GLN A 82 7.69 -3.68 10.31
C GLN A 82 6.95 -4.92 10.82
N THR A 83 5.61 -4.91 10.78
CA THR A 83 4.77 -5.97 11.33
C THR A 83 4.02 -6.74 10.25
N TRP A 84 4.21 -6.38 8.98
CA TRP A 84 3.65 -7.09 7.86
C TRP A 84 4.50 -8.32 7.50
N GLY A 85 3.90 -9.50 7.59
CA GLY A 85 4.48 -10.74 7.09
C GLY A 85 4.23 -10.89 5.58
N GLY A 86 2.96 -11.04 5.19
CA GLY A 86 2.58 -11.21 3.80
C GLY A 86 1.17 -11.75 3.60
N ILE A 87 0.83 -12.08 2.35
CA ILE A 87 -0.39 -12.79 1.98
C ILE A 87 -0.05 -14.11 1.26
N VAL A 88 -0.79 -15.17 1.58
CA VAL A 88 -0.62 -16.50 0.99
C VAL A 88 -1.96 -17.08 0.52
N ASP A 89 -2.06 -17.46 -0.76
CA ASP A 89 -3.20 -18.26 -1.25
C ASP A 89 -2.89 -19.75 -1.05
N LEU A 90 -3.74 -20.42 -0.27
CA LEU A 90 -3.64 -21.83 0.06
C LEU A 90 -4.09 -22.71 -1.12
N PRO A 91 -3.60 -23.96 -1.21
CA PRO A 91 -4.16 -24.92 -2.14
C PRO A 91 -5.49 -25.48 -1.61
N ALA A 92 -6.37 -25.91 -2.52
CA ALA A 92 -7.65 -26.55 -2.17
C ALA A 92 -7.51 -27.76 -1.22
N ALA A 93 -6.36 -28.44 -1.25
CA ALA A 93 -6.00 -29.47 -0.29
C ALA A 93 -4.60 -29.20 0.27
N LEU A 94 -4.50 -29.01 1.58
CA LEU A 94 -3.23 -28.81 2.28
C LEU A 94 -2.59 -30.16 2.64
N ASP A 95 -1.85 -30.73 1.70
CA ASP A 95 -1.07 -31.94 1.95
C ASP A 95 0.19 -31.66 2.82
N PRO A 96 0.90 -32.69 3.32
CA PRO A 96 2.10 -32.49 4.14
C PRO A 96 3.23 -31.71 3.46
N ALA A 97 3.32 -31.73 2.12
CA ALA A 97 4.34 -30.97 1.40
C ALA A 97 3.97 -29.48 1.34
N ALA A 98 2.71 -29.16 1.01
CA ALA A 98 2.19 -27.80 1.04
C ALA A 98 2.23 -27.21 2.46
N ALA A 99 1.95 -28.00 3.50
CA ALA A 99 2.08 -27.57 4.89
C ALA A 99 3.53 -27.18 5.24
N ARG A 100 4.53 -27.96 4.80
CA ARG A 100 5.96 -27.60 4.98
C ARG A 100 6.34 -26.33 4.23
N GLN A 101 5.84 -26.16 3.00
CA GLN A 101 6.07 -24.92 2.23
C GLN A 101 5.45 -23.72 2.92
N LEU A 102 4.23 -23.85 3.45
CA LEU A 102 3.59 -22.82 4.25
C LEU A 102 4.42 -22.48 5.48
N CYS A 103 4.83 -23.47 6.29
CA CYS A 103 5.67 -23.21 7.46
C CYS A 103 7.00 -22.52 7.09
N SER A 104 7.63 -22.90 5.98
CA SER A 104 8.85 -22.26 5.48
C SER A 104 8.61 -20.84 4.97
N LEU A 105 7.43 -20.53 4.43
CA LEU A 105 7.08 -19.17 4.01
C LEU A 105 6.90 -18.26 5.23
N LEU A 106 6.24 -18.76 6.27
CA LEU A 106 5.91 -17.99 7.47
C LEU A 106 7.14 -17.59 8.30
N THR A 107 8.32 -18.17 8.05
CA THR A 107 9.58 -17.71 8.66
C THR A 107 10.02 -16.33 8.13
N GLY A 108 9.50 -15.90 6.98
CA GLY A 108 9.86 -14.62 6.35
C GLY A 108 11.26 -14.59 5.72
N THR A 109 12.00 -15.70 5.72
CA THR A 109 13.40 -15.73 5.26
C THR A 109 13.56 -15.65 3.74
N SER A 110 12.48 -15.85 2.97
CA SER A 110 12.51 -15.76 1.49
C SER A 110 12.49 -14.32 0.97
N GLY A 111 12.06 -13.35 1.78
CA GLY A 111 11.81 -11.97 1.34
C GLY A 111 10.53 -11.79 0.49
N GLU A 112 9.76 -12.87 0.26
CA GLU A 112 8.51 -12.85 -0.50
C GLU A 112 7.31 -12.62 0.41
N ASP A 113 6.40 -11.72 0.03
CA ASP A 113 5.24 -11.33 0.85
C ASP A 113 3.89 -11.44 0.13
N ALA A 114 3.88 -11.97 -1.09
CA ALA A 114 2.67 -12.24 -1.87
C ALA A 114 2.83 -13.55 -2.66
N VAL A 115 2.24 -14.63 -2.13
CA VAL A 115 2.55 -16.00 -2.54
C VAL A 115 1.27 -16.81 -2.80
N ALA A 116 1.32 -17.74 -3.75
CA ALA A 116 0.29 -18.75 -3.95
C ALA A 116 0.92 -20.15 -3.89
N LEU A 117 0.36 -21.01 -3.05
CA LEU A 117 0.75 -22.41 -2.92
C LEU A 117 -0.15 -23.27 -3.81
N ARG A 118 0.48 -24.09 -4.66
CA ARG A 118 -0.22 -25.00 -5.56
C ARG A 118 0.49 -26.36 -5.59
N PRO A 119 -0.18 -27.43 -6.08
CA PRO A 119 0.48 -28.73 -6.25
C PRO A 119 1.74 -28.68 -7.13
N GLN A 120 1.83 -27.72 -8.06
CA GLN A 120 2.99 -27.53 -8.93
C GLN A 120 4.16 -26.82 -8.23
N GLY A 121 3.93 -26.19 -7.08
CA GLY A 121 4.95 -25.49 -6.31
C GLY A 121 4.49 -24.15 -5.74
N VAL A 122 5.49 -23.36 -5.33
CA VAL A 122 5.31 -22.02 -4.76
C VAL A 122 5.39 -20.99 -5.89
N PHE A 123 4.34 -20.19 -6.05
CA PHE A 123 4.27 -19.09 -6.99
C PHE A 123 4.37 -17.76 -6.24
N VAL A 124 5.16 -16.84 -6.76
CA VAL A 124 5.35 -15.49 -6.18
C VAL A 124 4.80 -14.44 -7.12
N ARG A 125 4.18 -13.40 -6.56
CA ARG A 125 3.55 -12.36 -7.37
C ARG A 125 4.60 -11.41 -7.95
N ARG A 126 4.50 -11.15 -9.25
CA ARG A 126 5.39 -10.22 -9.97
C ARG A 126 4.58 -9.35 -10.93
N LEU A 127 4.97 -8.09 -11.00
CA LEU A 127 4.56 -7.19 -12.08
C LEU A 127 5.56 -7.36 -13.23
N VAL A 128 5.04 -7.64 -14.42
CA VAL A 128 5.82 -7.86 -15.64
C VAL A 128 5.37 -6.88 -16.72
N ARG A 129 6.27 -6.57 -17.66
CA ARG A 129 5.88 -5.83 -18.87
C ARG A 129 4.98 -6.72 -19.73
N ALA A 130 3.88 -6.15 -20.23
CA ALA A 130 3.00 -6.77 -21.23
C ALA A 130 3.13 -6.01 -22.57
N PRO A 131 4.26 -6.15 -23.29
CA PRO A 131 4.45 -5.43 -24.55
C PRO A 131 3.54 -6.00 -25.63
N LEU A 132 2.91 -5.13 -26.43
CA LEU A 132 2.21 -5.56 -27.64
C LEU A 132 3.18 -6.22 -28.63
N ALA A 133 4.46 -5.81 -28.65
CA ALA A 133 5.54 -6.43 -29.44
C ALA A 133 5.20 -6.66 -30.94
N GLY A 134 4.38 -5.78 -31.53
CA GLY A 134 3.93 -5.90 -32.93
C GLY A 134 2.85 -6.96 -33.16
N GLN A 135 2.27 -7.54 -32.11
CA GLN A 135 1.07 -8.37 -32.22
C GLN A 135 -0.06 -7.55 -32.83
N GLU A 136 -0.74 -8.13 -33.82
CA GLU A 136 -1.94 -7.52 -34.37
C GLU A 136 -3.10 -7.61 -33.36
N PRO A 137 -4.00 -6.62 -33.34
CA PRO A 137 -5.22 -6.70 -32.53
C PRO A 137 -6.04 -7.95 -32.86
N ARG A 138 -6.63 -8.58 -31.85
CA ARG A 138 -7.52 -9.74 -32.05
C ARG A 138 -8.81 -9.37 -32.77
N ARG A 139 -9.22 -8.10 -32.62
CA ARG A 139 -10.39 -7.52 -33.26
C ARG A 139 -10.17 -6.03 -33.46
N THR A 140 -10.85 -5.47 -34.45
CA THR A 140 -11.05 -4.01 -34.51
C THR A 140 -12.28 -3.68 -33.68
N TRP A 141 -12.15 -2.74 -32.76
CA TRP A 141 -13.26 -2.30 -31.92
C TRP A 141 -13.50 -0.81 -32.11
N GLN A 142 -14.77 -0.45 -32.30
CA GLN A 142 -15.26 0.93 -32.29
C GLN A 142 -16.53 0.99 -31.45
N PRO A 143 -16.73 2.05 -30.66
CA PRO A 143 -17.96 2.21 -29.91
C PRO A 143 -19.13 2.38 -30.89
N ARG A 144 -20.18 1.57 -30.74
CA ARG A 144 -21.40 1.58 -31.55
C ARG A 144 -22.64 1.45 -30.68
N GLY A 145 -23.84 1.72 -31.18
CA GLY A 145 -25.05 1.60 -30.37
C GLY A 145 -25.00 2.52 -29.14
N THR A 146 -25.47 2.01 -28.00
CA THR A 146 -25.36 2.68 -26.70
C THR A 146 -24.14 2.21 -25.91
N VAL A 147 -23.35 3.16 -25.41
CA VAL A 147 -22.30 2.92 -24.40
C VAL A 147 -22.75 3.49 -23.06
N LEU A 148 -22.92 2.62 -22.06
CA LEU A 148 -23.21 3.00 -20.68
C LEU A 148 -21.91 3.35 -19.95
N ILE A 149 -21.81 4.56 -19.41
CA ILE A 149 -20.67 4.99 -18.59
C ILE A 149 -21.18 5.35 -17.19
N THR A 150 -20.97 4.45 -16.23
CA THR A 150 -21.28 4.76 -14.83
C THR A 150 -20.19 5.61 -14.21
N GLY A 151 -20.56 6.61 -13.41
CA GLY A 151 -19.62 7.68 -13.07
C GLY A 151 -19.29 8.56 -14.28
N GLY A 152 -20.13 8.53 -15.32
CA GLY A 152 -19.91 9.21 -16.60
C GLY A 152 -19.85 10.72 -16.52
N THR A 153 -20.41 11.30 -15.45
CA THR A 153 -20.33 12.75 -15.17
C THR A 153 -19.11 13.15 -14.34
N GLY A 154 -18.26 12.19 -13.94
CA GLY A 154 -17.01 12.44 -13.23
C GLY A 154 -15.84 12.68 -14.18
N GLY A 155 -14.69 13.12 -13.67
CA GLY A 155 -13.51 13.48 -14.49
C GLY A 155 -13.08 12.36 -15.46
N LEU A 156 -12.89 11.14 -14.96
CA LEU A 156 -12.50 9.99 -15.78
C LEU A 156 -13.58 9.61 -16.81
N GLY A 157 -14.83 9.48 -16.36
CA GLY A 157 -15.96 9.10 -17.22
C GLY A 157 -16.21 10.11 -18.34
N ALA A 158 -16.04 11.40 -18.07
CA ALA A 158 -16.21 12.46 -19.06
C ALA A 158 -15.09 12.44 -20.13
N HIS A 159 -13.85 12.08 -19.76
CA HIS A 159 -12.79 11.87 -20.76
C HIS A 159 -13.10 10.70 -21.69
N VAL A 160 -13.58 9.58 -21.14
CA VAL A 160 -14.01 8.42 -21.93
C VAL A 160 -15.17 8.80 -22.85
N ALA A 161 -16.17 9.50 -22.33
CA ALA A 161 -17.33 9.96 -23.10
C ALA A 161 -16.92 10.81 -24.31
N ARG A 162 -16.02 11.79 -24.12
CA ARG A 162 -15.53 12.67 -25.20
C ARG A 162 -14.84 11.88 -26.31
N THR A 163 -13.94 10.97 -25.94
CA THR A 163 -13.25 10.15 -26.93
C THR A 163 -14.23 9.25 -27.68
N PHE A 164 -15.13 8.58 -26.99
CA PHE A 164 -16.10 7.69 -27.65
C PHE A 164 -17.10 8.44 -28.53
N ALA A 165 -17.50 9.65 -28.16
CA ALA A 165 -18.30 10.51 -29.05
C ALA A 165 -17.52 10.83 -30.35
N ALA A 166 -16.27 11.25 -30.22
CA ALA A 166 -15.41 11.56 -31.36
C ALA A 166 -15.10 10.33 -32.25
N GLU A 167 -15.14 9.12 -31.67
CA GLU A 167 -14.92 7.85 -32.36
C GLU A 167 -16.22 7.23 -32.93
N GLY A 168 -17.35 7.92 -32.84
CA GLY A 168 -18.59 7.53 -33.52
C GLY A 168 -19.57 6.71 -32.68
N ALA A 169 -19.50 6.78 -31.34
CA ALA A 169 -20.53 6.21 -30.48
C ALA A 169 -21.91 6.79 -30.85
N GLY A 170 -22.88 5.93 -31.18
CA GLY A 170 -24.22 6.35 -31.58
C GLY A 170 -25.00 7.01 -30.45
N HIS A 171 -24.83 6.50 -29.22
CA HIS A 171 -25.46 7.02 -28.01
C HIS A 171 -24.55 6.81 -26.78
N LEU A 172 -24.40 7.86 -25.97
CA LEU A 172 -23.71 7.83 -24.68
C LEU A 172 -24.72 7.98 -23.56
N LEU A 173 -24.83 6.94 -22.71
CA LEU A 173 -25.67 6.93 -21.53
C LEU A 173 -24.78 7.15 -20.30
N LEU A 174 -24.75 8.38 -19.79
CA LEU A 174 -23.92 8.79 -18.66
C LEU A 174 -24.73 8.72 -17.37
N THR A 175 -24.23 8.02 -16.37
CA THR A 175 -24.93 7.90 -15.09
C THR A 175 -24.10 8.37 -13.91
N SER A 176 -24.76 9.02 -12.96
CA SER A 176 -24.21 9.31 -11.63
C SER A 176 -25.35 9.57 -10.66
N ARG A 177 -25.09 9.56 -9.35
CA ARG A 177 -26.12 9.86 -8.33
C ARG A 177 -26.82 11.21 -8.56
N ARG A 178 -26.10 12.20 -9.09
CA ARG A 178 -26.64 13.54 -9.38
C ARG A 178 -27.24 13.65 -10.78
N GLY A 179 -26.82 12.82 -11.73
CA GLY A 179 -27.25 12.90 -13.13
C GLY A 179 -27.10 14.32 -13.68
N ARG A 180 -28.13 14.79 -14.40
CA ARG A 180 -28.19 16.16 -14.95
C ARG A 180 -28.10 17.27 -13.89
N ALA A 181 -28.39 17.00 -12.62
CA ALA A 181 -28.28 17.99 -11.55
C ALA A 181 -26.83 18.28 -11.13
N ALA A 182 -25.83 17.57 -11.66
CA ALA A 182 -24.42 17.94 -11.48
C ALA A 182 -24.09 19.24 -12.25
N ALA A 183 -23.11 19.99 -11.76
CA ALA A 183 -22.65 21.20 -12.45
C ALA A 183 -21.96 20.85 -13.79
N GLY A 184 -22.17 21.67 -14.82
CA GLY A 184 -21.49 21.52 -16.12
C GLY A 184 -22.10 20.49 -17.07
N MET A 185 -23.30 19.95 -16.76
CA MET A 185 -23.89 18.85 -17.54
C MET A 185 -24.49 19.30 -18.87
N ASP A 186 -25.05 20.51 -18.95
CA ASP A 186 -25.57 21.05 -20.20
C ASP A 186 -24.43 21.35 -21.18
N GLU A 187 -23.29 21.86 -20.69
CA GLU A 187 -22.08 22.06 -21.48
C GLU A 187 -21.48 20.73 -21.96
N LEU A 188 -21.42 19.73 -21.08
CA LEU A 188 -20.93 18.39 -21.44
C LEU A 188 -21.82 17.73 -22.49
N GLU A 189 -23.14 17.81 -22.35
CA GLU A 189 -24.08 17.29 -23.35
C GLU A 189 -23.92 17.99 -24.70
N ALA A 190 -23.83 19.33 -24.70
CA ALA A 190 -23.64 20.10 -25.92
C ALA A 190 -22.32 19.75 -26.62
N GLU A 191 -21.23 19.59 -25.86
CA GLU A 191 -19.92 19.15 -26.36
C GLU A 191 -20.01 17.78 -27.02
N LEU A 192 -20.56 16.78 -26.33
CA LEU A 192 -20.66 15.40 -26.82
C LEU A 192 -21.61 15.29 -28.02
N THR A 193 -22.69 16.08 -28.05
CA THR A 193 -23.61 16.15 -29.19
C THR A 193 -22.94 16.78 -30.41
N ALA A 194 -22.12 17.81 -30.22
CA ALA A 194 -21.34 18.42 -31.31
C ALA A 194 -20.30 17.45 -31.91
N LEU A 195 -19.82 16.48 -31.12
CA LEU A 195 -18.97 15.39 -31.59
C LEU A 195 -19.73 14.28 -32.33
N GLY A 196 -21.07 14.31 -32.33
CA GLY A 196 -21.92 13.44 -33.14
C GLY A 196 -22.67 12.34 -32.37
N ALA A 197 -22.51 12.25 -31.05
CA ALA A 197 -23.21 11.26 -30.24
C ALA A 197 -24.57 11.79 -29.75
N ARG A 198 -25.60 10.92 -29.71
CA ARG A 198 -26.76 11.16 -28.83
C ARG A 198 -26.29 11.05 -27.39
N VAL A 199 -26.83 11.85 -26.46
CA VAL A 199 -26.44 11.81 -25.04
C VAL A 199 -27.67 11.70 -24.17
N SER A 200 -27.62 10.82 -23.17
CA SER A 200 -28.57 10.79 -22.05
C SER A 200 -27.79 10.86 -20.75
N ILE A 201 -28.16 11.79 -19.86
CA ILE A 201 -27.53 11.97 -18.55
C ILE A 201 -28.55 11.65 -17.47
N GLU A 202 -28.42 10.48 -16.84
CA GLU A 202 -29.40 9.94 -15.91
C GLU A 202 -28.92 9.98 -14.46
N ALA A 203 -29.82 10.35 -13.55
CA ALA A 203 -29.59 10.23 -12.13
C ALA A 203 -29.80 8.76 -11.71
N CYS A 204 -28.70 8.06 -11.42
CA CYS A 204 -28.70 6.65 -11.05
C CYS A 204 -27.71 6.42 -9.91
N ASP A 205 -28.20 5.83 -8.82
CA ASP A 205 -27.31 5.11 -7.93
C ASP A 205 -27.10 3.71 -8.51
N VAL A 206 -25.84 3.35 -8.77
CA VAL A 206 -25.49 2.06 -9.36
C VAL A 206 -25.61 0.91 -8.36
N THR A 207 -25.74 1.21 -7.07
CA THR A 207 -25.97 0.22 -6.01
C THR A 207 -27.45 -0.11 -5.83
N ASP A 208 -28.35 0.70 -6.37
CA ASP A 208 -29.78 0.43 -6.37
C ASP A 208 -30.17 -0.35 -7.62
N ARG A 209 -30.54 -1.62 -7.41
CA ARG A 209 -30.98 -2.53 -8.48
C ARG A 209 -32.13 -1.95 -9.29
N ALA A 210 -33.12 -1.34 -8.63
CA ALA A 210 -34.30 -0.83 -9.31
C ALA A 210 -33.96 0.39 -10.18
N SER A 211 -33.13 1.31 -9.67
CA SER A 211 -32.63 2.44 -10.45
C SER A 211 -31.80 2.00 -11.65
N LEU A 212 -30.85 1.07 -11.45
CA LEU A 212 -30.02 0.57 -12.53
C LEU A 212 -30.84 -0.16 -13.61
N ALA A 213 -31.80 -1.01 -13.21
CA ALA A 213 -32.70 -1.67 -14.16
C ALA A 213 -33.50 -0.66 -14.99
N ARG A 214 -34.07 0.39 -14.38
CA ARG A 214 -34.80 1.44 -15.13
C ARG A 214 -33.91 2.15 -16.15
N VAL A 215 -32.63 2.36 -15.84
CA VAL A 215 -31.68 2.98 -16.77
C VAL A 215 -31.31 2.02 -17.91
N LEU A 216 -31.22 0.72 -17.65
CA LEU A 216 -31.01 -0.27 -18.70
C LEU A 216 -32.24 -0.41 -19.60
N ASP A 217 -33.45 -0.37 -19.03
CA ASP A 217 -34.71 -0.43 -19.76
C ASP A 217 -34.99 0.83 -20.60
N SER A 218 -34.32 1.95 -20.32
CA SER A 218 -34.46 3.19 -21.11
C SER A 218 -33.60 3.21 -22.38
N VAL A 219 -32.76 2.20 -22.59
CA VAL A 219 -31.92 2.08 -23.77
C VAL A 219 -32.80 1.91 -25.02
N PRO A 220 -32.67 2.77 -26.04
CA PRO A 220 -33.50 2.70 -27.24
C PRO A 220 -33.24 1.41 -28.04
N GLU A 221 -34.30 0.79 -28.58
CA GLU A 221 -34.19 -0.42 -29.41
C GLU A 221 -33.36 -0.18 -30.70
N ASP A 222 -33.39 1.04 -31.25
CA ASP A 222 -32.61 1.43 -32.44
C ASP A 222 -31.12 1.68 -32.14
N GLN A 223 -30.76 1.80 -30.86
CA GLN A 223 -29.38 1.98 -30.37
C GLN A 223 -29.12 1.01 -29.20
N PRO A 224 -29.01 -0.30 -29.44
CA PRO A 224 -28.88 -1.28 -28.37
C PRO A 224 -27.62 -1.07 -27.53
N LEU A 225 -27.67 -1.45 -26.25
CA LEU A 225 -26.50 -1.43 -25.36
C LEU A 225 -25.46 -2.45 -25.85
N THR A 226 -24.26 -1.96 -26.16
CA THR A 226 -23.16 -2.77 -26.71
C THR A 226 -21.94 -2.74 -25.81
N ALA A 227 -21.77 -1.69 -24.99
CA ALA A 227 -20.61 -1.54 -24.14
C ALA A 227 -20.95 -0.89 -22.80
N VAL A 228 -20.22 -1.31 -21.76
CA VAL A 228 -20.30 -0.76 -20.42
C VAL A 228 -18.90 -0.32 -19.98
N VAL A 229 -18.80 0.88 -19.43
CA VAL A 229 -17.62 1.38 -18.72
C VAL A 229 -18.01 1.71 -17.29
N HIS A 230 -17.56 0.89 -16.36
CA HIS A 230 -17.79 1.08 -14.94
C HIS A 230 -16.67 1.93 -14.32
N ALA A 231 -16.87 3.26 -14.35
CA ALA A 231 -15.99 4.25 -13.73
C ALA A 231 -16.60 4.89 -12.47
N ALA A 232 -17.66 4.29 -11.90
CA ALA A 232 -18.24 4.79 -10.66
C ALA A 232 -17.30 4.54 -9.48
N GLY A 233 -17.06 5.59 -8.70
CA GLY A 233 -16.21 5.55 -7.53
C GLY A 233 -16.30 6.89 -6.80
N ALA A 234 -16.02 6.86 -5.50
CA ALA A 234 -15.99 8.05 -4.67
C ALA A 234 -14.54 8.47 -4.39
N MET A 235 -14.32 9.76 -4.16
CA MET A 235 -13.13 10.20 -3.44
C MET A 235 -13.23 9.66 -2.02
N GLN A 236 -12.11 9.21 -1.49
CA GLN A 236 -11.99 8.81 -0.09
C GLN A 236 -11.03 9.75 0.62
N ARG A 237 -11.18 9.85 1.94
CA ARG A 237 -10.11 10.35 2.80
C ARG A 237 -8.95 9.33 2.74
N ILE A 238 -7.74 9.82 2.51
CA ILE A 238 -6.54 9.00 2.67
C ILE A 238 -6.26 8.90 4.17
N ALA A 239 -6.33 7.69 4.72
CA ALA A 239 -6.09 7.43 6.13
C ALA A 239 -5.58 6.00 6.32
N PRO A 240 -4.60 5.77 7.21
CA PRO A 240 -4.21 4.42 7.60
C PRO A 240 -5.42 3.60 8.09
N LEU A 241 -5.34 2.27 7.96
CA LEU A 241 -6.45 1.40 8.37
C LEU A 241 -6.83 1.54 9.87
N HIS A 242 -5.88 1.94 10.72
CA HIS A 242 -6.14 2.15 12.15
C HIS A 242 -7.07 3.34 12.44
N ASP A 243 -7.16 4.30 11.52
CA ASP A 243 -7.99 5.50 11.63
C ASP A 243 -9.37 5.35 10.99
N LEU A 244 -9.65 4.22 10.34
CA LEU A 244 -10.90 3.97 9.63
C LEU A 244 -11.84 3.13 10.49
N SER A 245 -13.07 3.58 10.66
CA SER A 245 -14.15 2.71 11.11
C SER A 245 -14.48 1.64 10.05
N LEU A 246 -15.11 0.54 10.48
CA LEU A 246 -15.58 -0.48 9.54
C LEU A 246 -16.64 0.07 8.56
N GLU A 247 -17.46 1.02 9.02
CA GLU A 247 -18.45 1.71 8.19
C GLU A 247 -17.77 2.55 7.09
N GLU A 248 -16.77 3.36 7.45
CA GLU A 248 -15.98 4.11 6.47
C GLU A 248 -15.27 3.17 5.48
N PHE A 249 -14.70 2.07 5.97
CA PHE A 249 -14.10 1.05 5.11
C PHE A 249 -15.10 0.46 4.12
N ALA A 250 -16.32 0.14 4.57
CA ALA A 250 -17.38 -0.40 3.72
C ALA A 250 -17.82 0.61 2.65
N GLU A 251 -17.99 1.87 3.03
CA GLU A 251 -18.51 2.93 2.16
C GLU A 251 -17.56 3.28 1.00
N VAL A 252 -16.24 3.30 1.23
CA VAL A 252 -15.23 3.63 0.20
C VAL A 252 -15.41 2.79 -1.07
N GLY A 253 -15.61 1.49 -0.89
CA GLY A 253 -15.70 0.52 -1.98
C GLY A 253 -17.11 0.28 -2.49
N HIS A 254 -18.14 0.72 -1.76
CA HIS A 254 -19.51 0.23 -1.94
C HIS A 254 -20.04 0.48 -3.35
N ALA A 255 -20.00 1.73 -3.83
CA ALA A 255 -20.51 2.09 -5.16
C ALA A 255 -19.81 1.34 -6.31
N LYS A 256 -18.54 1.02 -6.11
CA LYS A 256 -17.67 0.37 -7.08
C LYS A 256 -17.91 -1.14 -7.12
N VAL A 257 -17.94 -1.78 -5.95
CA VAL A 257 -18.15 -3.22 -5.84
C VAL A 257 -19.61 -3.59 -6.14
N ALA A 258 -20.56 -2.98 -5.43
CA ALA A 258 -21.98 -3.31 -5.61
C ALA A 258 -22.49 -2.93 -7.00
N GLY A 259 -22.04 -1.79 -7.54
CA GLY A 259 -22.38 -1.37 -8.90
C GLY A 259 -21.87 -2.35 -9.97
N ALA A 260 -20.62 -2.81 -9.86
CA ALA A 260 -20.07 -3.79 -10.79
C ALA A 260 -20.78 -5.14 -10.70
N LEU A 261 -21.13 -5.61 -9.49
CA LEU A 261 -21.87 -6.86 -9.28
C LEU A 261 -23.29 -6.80 -9.86
N LEU A 262 -24.01 -5.68 -9.68
CA LEU A 262 -25.34 -5.49 -10.24
C LEU A 262 -25.30 -5.38 -11.77
N LEU A 263 -24.33 -4.66 -12.34
CA LEU A 263 -24.11 -4.63 -13.78
C LEU A 263 -23.79 -6.03 -14.32
N ASP A 264 -22.97 -6.80 -13.61
CA ASP A 264 -22.63 -8.18 -14.00
C ASP A 264 -23.88 -9.09 -14.04
N GLU A 265 -24.75 -8.96 -13.04
CA GLU A 265 -25.98 -9.74 -12.91
C GLU A 265 -27.05 -9.32 -13.94
N LEU A 266 -27.37 -8.03 -14.02
CA LEU A 266 -28.43 -7.52 -14.90
C LEU A 266 -28.09 -7.66 -16.39
N LEU A 267 -26.79 -7.77 -16.72
CA LEU A 267 -26.29 -7.98 -18.08
C LEU A 267 -25.70 -9.40 -18.24
N ALA A 268 -26.23 -10.39 -17.52
CA ALA A 268 -25.86 -11.79 -17.63
C ALA A 268 -26.00 -12.32 -19.06
N ASP A 269 -27.19 -12.09 -19.65
CA ASP A 269 -27.60 -12.67 -20.93
C ASP A 269 -27.33 -11.75 -22.12
N GLN A 270 -26.75 -10.56 -21.89
CA GLN A 270 -26.48 -9.60 -22.95
C GLN A 270 -25.08 -9.77 -23.52
N ALA A 271 -25.01 -10.02 -24.83
CA ALA A 271 -23.76 -10.01 -25.57
C ALA A 271 -23.22 -8.57 -25.71
N LEU A 272 -22.14 -8.27 -24.99
CA LEU A 272 -21.47 -6.97 -25.03
C LEU A 272 -20.16 -7.05 -25.81
N ASP A 273 -19.90 -6.02 -26.61
CA ASP A 273 -18.63 -5.81 -27.31
C ASP A 273 -17.51 -5.50 -26.29
N ALA A 274 -17.85 -4.76 -25.22
CA ALA A 274 -16.95 -4.41 -24.12
C ALA A 274 -17.67 -4.31 -22.76
N PHE A 275 -17.05 -4.83 -21.70
CA PHE A 275 -17.46 -4.62 -20.32
C PHE A 275 -16.22 -4.24 -19.52
N VAL A 276 -16.03 -2.94 -19.31
CA VAL A 276 -14.78 -2.39 -18.78
C VAL A 276 -14.98 -2.01 -17.32
N LEU A 277 -14.13 -2.52 -16.45
CA LEU A 277 -14.03 -2.18 -15.05
C LEU A 277 -12.80 -1.27 -14.87
N PHE A 278 -13.01 -0.05 -14.38
CA PHE A 278 -11.89 0.83 -14.06
C PHE A 278 -11.36 0.44 -12.69
N SER A 279 -10.38 -0.44 -12.58
CA SER A 279 -9.66 -0.74 -11.33
C SER A 279 -8.60 0.34 -11.04
N SER A 280 -7.71 0.09 -10.08
CA SER A 280 -6.64 0.99 -9.70
C SER A 280 -5.36 0.23 -9.36
N GLY A 281 -4.24 0.87 -9.65
CA GLY A 281 -2.93 0.48 -9.17
C GLY A 281 -2.82 0.24 -7.65
N ALA A 282 -3.67 0.89 -6.85
CA ALA A 282 -3.75 0.64 -5.42
C ALA A 282 -4.08 -0.83 -5.09
N ALA A 283 -4.87 -1.53 -5.93
CA ALA A 283 -5.11 -2.97 -5.79
C ALA A 283 -3.92 -3.84 -6.21
N VAL A 284 -2.98 -3.28 -6.96
CA VAL A 284 -1.87 -4.02 -7.55
C VAL A 284 -0.59 -3.85 -6.73
N TRP A 285 -0.07 -2.63 -6.61
CA TRP A 285 1.18 -2.35 -5.88
C TRP A 285 0.94 -1.69 -4.52
N GLY A 286 -0.31 -1.40 -4.17
CA GLY A 286 -0.65 -0.71 -2.92
C GLY A 286 -0.57 0.81 -3.02
N SER A 287 -1.28 1.47 -2.12
CA SER A 287 -1.14 2.90 -1.87
C SER A 287 -1.37 3.14 -0.37
N ALA A 288 -0.46 3.88 0.27
CA ALA A 288 -0.47 4.09 1.71
C ALA A 288 -1.75 4.85 2.12
N GLY A 289 -2.40 4.40 3.21
CA GLY A 289 -3.65 4.96 3.66
C GLY A 289 -4.84 4.78 2.71
N GLN A 290 -4.77 3.83 1.77
CA GLN A 290 -5.84 3.53 0.80
C GLN A 290 -6.27 2.06 0.81
N SER A 291 -6.20 1.42 1.98
CA SER A 291 -6.55 0.02 2.21
C SER A 291 -7.95 -0.38 1.71
N ALA A 292 -8.98 0.39 2.05
CA ALA A 292 -10.36 0.15 1.62
C ALA A 292 -10.53 0.24 0.10
N TYR A 293 -9.93 1.27 -0.52
CA TYR A 293 -9.97 1.45 -1.96
C TYR A 293 -9.19 0.38 -2.71
N ALA A 294 -8.02 -0.01 -2.21
CA ALA A 294 -7.24 -1.11 -2.76
C ALA A 294 -8.05 -2.41 -2.74
N ALA A 295 -8.71 -2.71 -1.61
CA ALA A 295 -9.59 -3.88 -1.47
C ALA A 295 -10.77 -3.85 -2.45
N ALA A 296 -11.44 -2.70 -2.59
CA ALA A 296 -12.54 -2.53 -3.53
C ALA A 296 -12.14 -2.73 -5.01
N ASN A 297 -10.97 -2.22 -5.39
CA ASN A 297 -10.44 -2.38 -6.74
C ASN A 297 -10.01 -3.83 -7.02
N ALA A 298 -9.39 -4.51 -6.05
CA ALA A 298 -9.04 -5.93 -6.19
C ALA A 298 -10.28 -6.84 -6.31
N HIS A 299 -11.43 -6.42 -5.76
CA HIS A 299 -12.70 -7.08 -6.03
C HIS A 299 -13.09 -7.02 -7.52
N LEU A 300 -12.92 -5.87 -8.17
CA LEU A 300 -13.19 -5.73 -9.61
C LEU A 300 -12.29 -6.61 -10.46
N ASP A 301 -11.02 -6.71 -10.06
CA ASP A 301 -10.06 -7.59 -10.73
C ASP A 301 -10.47 -9.06 -10.59
N GLY A 302 -10.90 -9.48 -9.40
CA GLY A 302 -11.51 -10.79 -9.16
C GLY A 302 -12.76 -11.05 -10.01
N LEU A 303 -13.66 -10.06 -10.09
CA LEU A 303 -14.86 -10.13 -10.93
C LEU A 303 -14.51 -10.33 -12.40
N ALA A 304 -13.46 -9.67 -12.90
CA ALA A 304 -12.99 -9.88 -14.26
C ALA A 304 -12.49 -11.32 -14.49
N HIS A 305 -11.74 -11.90 -13.56
CA HIS A 305 -11.36 -13.31 -13.64
C HIS A 305 -12.58 -14.23 -13.73
N ARG A 306 -13.59 -14.04 -12.86
CA ARG A 306 -14.83 -14.83 -12.88
C ARG A 306 -15.59 -14.70 -14.20
N ARG A 307 -15.78 -13.48 -14.71
CA ARG A 307 -16.46 -13.26 -16.00
C ARG A 307 -15.73 -13.95 -17.15
N ARG A 308 -14.38 -13.87 -17.19
CA ARG A 308 -13.58 -14.56 -18.20
C ARG A 308 -13.70 -16.08 -18.11
N ALA A 309 -13.68 -16.65 -16.91
CA ALA A 309 -13.87 -18.08 -16.71
C ALA A 309 -15.25 -18.56 -17.21
N GLN A 310 -16.26 -17.69 -17.17
CA GLN A 310 -17.60 -17.91 -17.73
C GLN A 310 -17.70 -17.65 -19.24
N GLY A 311 -16.60 -17.31 -19.92
CA GLY A 311 -16.57 -16.98 -21.35
C GLY A 311 -17.22 -15.63 -21.69
N ARG A 312 -17.43 -14.75 -20.70
CA ARG A 312 -18.08 -13.45 -20.89
C ARG A 312 -17.04 -12.35 -21.09
N THR A 313 -17.34 -11.39 -21.96
CA THR A 313 -16.51 -10.20 -22.21
C THR A 313 -16.28 -9.45 -20.91
N VAL A 314 -15.02 -9.15 -20.59
CA VAL A 314 -14.64 -8.23 -19.51
C VAL A 314 -13.20 -7.78 -19.65
N THR A 315 -12.94 -6.54 -19.26
CA THR A 315 -11.61 -6.01 -19.07
C THR A 315 -11.59 -5.26 -17.75
N SER A 316 -10.71 -5.63 -16.81
CA SER A 316 -10.36 -4.77 -15.68
C SER A 316 -9.03 -4.09 -15.94
N VAL A 317 -9.00 -2.76 -15.86
CA VAL A 317 -7.77 -1.99 -16.03
C VAL A 317 -7.39 -1.33 -14.72
N ALA A 318 -6.26 -1.72 -14.15
CA ALA A 318 -5.68 -1.09 -12.98
C ALA A 318 -4.88 0.16 -13.40
N TRP A 319 -5.52 1.31 -13.29
CA TRP A 319 -4.95 2.60 -13.69
C TRP A 319 -4.03 3.20 -12.61
N SER A 320 -2.97 3.89 -13.02
CA SER A 320 -2.41 4.99 -12.21
C SER A 320 -3.30 6.23 -12.29
N SER A 321 -2.93 7.32 -11.60
CA SER A 321 -3.67 8.57 -11.63
C SER A 321 -3.76 9.18 -13.03
N TRP A 322 -4.85 9.92 -13.31
CA TRP A 322 -5.03 10.67 -14.56
C TRP A 322 -5.14 12.16 -14.25
N ASP A 323 -4.67 13.02 -15.16
CA ASP A 323 -4.95 14.45 -15.08
C ASP A 323 -6.46 14.71 -15.17
N GLY A 324 -6.98 15.63 -14.36
CA GLY A 324 -8.42 15.92 -14.31
C GLY A 324 -9.29 14.78 -13.72
N GLY A 325 -8.66 13.75 -13.15
CA GLY A 325 -9.32 12.63 -12.49
C GLY A 325 -9.60 12.88 -11.01
N MET A 326 -9.26 11.89 -10.18
CA MET A 326 -9.45 11.91 -8.72
C MET A 326 -8.35 12.68 -7.95
N VAL A 327 -7.49 13.39 -8.67
CA VAL A 327 -6.26 13.98 -8.13
C VAL A 327 -6.33 15.48 -8.27
N ASP A 328 -6.24 16.19 -7.15
CA ASP A 328 -6.10 17.64 -7.15
C ASP A 328 -4.66 18.08 -7.47
N ALA A 329 -4.42 19.38 -7.56
CA ALA A 329 -3.13 19.92 -7.95
C ALA A 329 -2.00 19.57 -6.95
N GLU A 330 -2.32 19.50 -5.66
CA GLU A 330 -1.36 19.25 -4.58
C GLU A 330 -0.93 17.78 -4.57
N LEU A 331 -1.91 16.86 -4.55
CA LEU A 331 -1.67 15.43 -4.65
C LEU A 331 -0.97 15.10 -5.98
N GLY A 332 -1.34 15.75 -7.07
CA GLY A 332 -0.67 15.59 -8.36
C GLY A 332 0.80 16.02 -8.34
N ALA A 333 1.13 17.09 -7.61
CA ALA A 333 2.51 17.51 -7.42
C ALA A 333 3.29 16.52 -6.55
N MET A 334 2.71 16.02 -5.47
CA MET A 334 3.30 14.98 -4.62
C MET A 334 3.60 13.71 -5.44
N MET A 335 2.63 13.23 -6.20
CA MET A 335 2.74 12.02 -7.04
C MET A 335 3.87 12.14 -8.08
N ARG A 336 4.04 13.32 -8.69
CA ARG A 336 5.17 13.59 -9.60
C ARG A 336 6.53 13.55 -8.89
N ARG A 337 6.62 14.03 -7.64
CA ARG A 337 7.86 14.00 -6.86
C ARG A 337 8.30 12.57 -6.54
N ILE A 338 7.35 11.70 -6.20
CA ILE A 338 7.61 10.29 -5.90
C ILE A 338 7.71 9.38 -7.14
N GLY A 339 7.73 9.95 -8.36
CA GLY A 339 7.92 9.18 -9.60
C GLY A 339 6.66 8.45 -10.11
N ALA A 340 5.47 8.84 -9.69
CA ALA A 340 4.20 8.27 -10.18
C ALA A 340 3.30 9.37 -10.80
N PRO A 341 3.73 10.04 -11.88
CA PRO A 341 2.98 11.15 -12.47
C PRO A 341 1.56 10.73 -12.91
N ALA A 342 0.65 11.68 -12.91
CA ALA A 342 -0.67 11.49 -13.50
C ALA A 342 -0.55 11.38 -15.03
N MET A 343 -1.23 10.39 -15.61
CA MET A 343 -1.28 10.16 -17.05
C MET A 343 -2.17 11.18 -17.73
N ARG A 344 -1.76 11.58 -18.94
CA ARG A 344 -2.62 12.36 -19.83
C ARG A 344 -3.84 11.52 -20.26
N PRO A 345 -5.08 12.03 -20.12
CA PRO A 345 -6.29 11.27 -20.44
C PRO A 345 -6.33 10.73 -21.87
N SER A 346 -5.80 11.45 -22.85
CA SER A 346 -5.76 10.98 -24.24
C SER A 346 -4.92 9.72 -24.42
N ILE A 347 -3.81 9.58 -23.69
CA ILE A 347 -2.99 8.37 -23.69
C ILE A 347 -3.74 7.23 -23.01
N ALA A 348 -4.36 7.51 -21.86
CA ALA A 348 -5.04 6.48 -21.08
C ALA A 348 -6.29 5.92 -21.78
N VAL A 349 -7.11 6.77 -22.42
CA VAL A 349 -8.24 6.29 -23.23
C VAL A 349 -7.77 5.57 -24.50
N GLY A 350 -6.66 6.01 -25.11
CA GLY A 350 -6.03 5.27 -26.21
C GLY A 350 -5.58 3.86 -25.79
N ALA A 351 -4.99 3.74 -24.60
CA ALA A 351 -4.61 2.44 -24.03
C ALA A 351 -5.85 1.58 -23.72
N LEU A 352 -6.95 2.17 -23.22
CA LEU A 352 -8.20 1.46 -23.01
C LEU A 352 -8.71 0.80 -24.30
N ARG A 353 -8.65 1.51 -25.42
CA ARG A 353 -9.03 0.96 -26.72
C ARG A 353 -8.13 -0.23 -27.11
N GLN A 354 -6.82 -0.06 -27.02
CA GLN A 354 -5.86 -1.13 -27.34
C GLN A 354 -6.14 -2.39 -26.52
N VAL A 355 -6.40 -2.22 -25.23
CA VAL A 355 -6.75 -3.31 -24.30
C VAL A 355 -8.00 -4.07 -24.76
N VAL A 356 -9.05 -3.34 -25.16
CA VAL A 356 -10.31 -3.94 -25.64
C VAL A 356 -10.11 -4.63 -27.00
N GLU A 357 -9.31 -4.06 -27.90
CA GLU A 357 -8.98 -4.61 -29.22
C GLU A 357 -8.10 -5.87 -29.15
N HIS A 358 -7.21 -5.96 -28.15
CA HIS A 358 -6.39 -7.14 -27.88
C HIS A 358 -7.09 -8.20 -27.02
N ASP A 359 -8.33 -7.94 -26.60
CA ASP A 359 -9.14 -8.83 -25.75
C ASP A 359 -8.42 -9.19 -24.43
N GLU A 360 -7.73 -8.21 -23.85
CA GLU A 360 -7.07 -8.38 -22.56
C GLU A 360 -8.09 -8.42 -21.42
N SER A 361 -7.85 -9.30 -20.46
CA SER A 361 -8.78 -9.57 -19.35
C SER A 361 -8.53 -8.68 -18.14
N HIS A 362 -7.28 -8.61 -17.69
CA HIS A 362 -6.83 -7.83 -16.55
C HIS A 362 -5.42 -7.35 -16.81
N LEU A 363 -5.19 -6.05 -16.70
CA LEU A 363 -3.86 -5.47 -16.85
C LEU A 363 -3.68 -4.18 -16.04
N VAL A 364 -2.43 -3.77 -15.93
CA VAL A 364 -2.02 -2.47 -15.41
C VAL A 364 -1.72 -1.53 -16.58
N VAL A 365 -2.25 -0.32 -16.52
CA VAL A 365 -1.80 0.79 -17.36
C VAL A 365 -1.40 1.94 -16.44
N ALA A 366 -0.11 2.23 -16.41
CA ALA A 366 0.48 3.18 -15.48
C ALA A 366 1.72 3.84 -16.07
N GLU A 367 1.96 5.07 -15.65
CA GLU A 367 3.15 5.85 -15.95
C GLU A 367 4.01 5.99 -14.69
N PHE A 368 5.30 5.67 -14.81
CA PHE A 368 6.27 5.72 -13.74
C PHE A 368 7.58 6.31 -14.22
N ASP A 369 8.19 7.14 -13.37
CA ASP A 369 9.61 7.42 -13.36
C ASP A 369 10.24 6.44 -12.35
N TRP A 370 10.78 5.33 -12.86
CA TRP A 370 11.30 4.25 -12.02
C TRP A 370 12.50 4.66 -11.16
N GLU A 371 13.33 5.60 -11.63
CA GLU A 371 14.49 6.10 -10.89
C GLU A 371 14.06 6.82 -9.61
N ARG A 372 12.92 7.52 -9.65
CA ARG A 372 12.32 8.17 -8.47
C ARG A 372 11.42 7.25 -7.67
N PHE A 373 10.62 6.43 -8.35
CA PHE A 373 9.60 5.62 -7.70
C PHE A 373 10.19 4.47 -6.88
N VAL A 374 11.19 3.75 -7.41
CA VAL A 374 11.72 2.55 -6.75
C VAL A 374 12.33 2.85 -5.38
N PRO A 375 13.19 3.89 -5.21
CA PRO A 375 13.75 4.21 -3.89
C PRO A 375 12.67 4.57 -2.86
N THR A 376 11.68 5.38 -3.24
CA THR A 376 10.56 5.74 -2.35
C THR A 376 9.70 4.52 -2.02
N TYR A 377 9.34 3.73 -3.03
CA TYR A 377 8.48 2.56 -2.87
C TYR A 377 9.14 1.46 -2.04
N THR A 378 10.46 1.35 -2.03
CA THR A 378 11.20 0.32 -1.25
C THR A 378 11.83 0.85 0.03
N LEU A 379 11.62 2.13 0.35
CA LEU A 379 12.27 2.83 1.47
C LEU A 379 12.13 2.12 2.83
N ALA A 380 10.94 1.61 3.12
CA ALA A 380 10.63 1.02 4.42
C ALA A 380 10.96 -0.48 4.51
N ARG A 381 11.00 -1.19 3.37
CA ARG A 381 11.32 -2.61 3.25
C ARG A 381 11.48 -3.01 1.78
N PRO A 382 12.20 -4.10 1.47
CA PRO A 382 12.15 -4.73 0.15
C PRO A 382 10.70 -5.07 -0.24
N ARG A 383 10.36 -4.83 -1.52
CA ARG A 383 9.04 -5.14 -2.10
C ARG A 383 9.24 -5.81 -3.46
N PRO A 384 9.36 -7.15 -3.51
CA PRO A 384 9.85 -7.86 -4.69
C PRO A 384 8.87 -7.91 -5.87
N LEU A 385 7.65 -7.37 -5.70
CA LEU A 385 6.64 -7.27 -6.75
C LEU A 385 7.20 -6.72 -8.07
N LEU A 386 8.05 -5.69 -8.00
CA LEU A 386 8.59 -4.99 -9.16
C LEU A 386 9.87 -5.62 -9.73
N ASN A 387 10.45 -6.63 -9.08
CA ASN A 387 11.76 -7.18 -9.42
C ASN A 387 11.80 -7.92 -10.77
N ALA A 388 10.66 -8.09 -11.45
CA ALA A 388 10.62 -8.66 -12.80
C ALA A 388 10.65 -7.60 -13.91
N LEU A 389 10.57 -6.31 -13.57
CA LEU A 389 10.69 -5.21 -14.52
C LEU A 389 12.16 -4.88 -14.80
N PRO A 390 12.60 -4.84 -16.08
CA PRO A 390 13.99 -4.54 -16.43
C PRO A 390 14.47 -3.19 -15.90
N GLU A 391 13.63 -2.17 -15.95
CA GLU A 391 13.94 -0.81 -15.50
C GLU A 391 14.20 -0.76 -14.00
N VAL A 392 13.42 -1.52 -13.24
CA VAL A 392 13.55 -1.60 -11.77
C VAL A 392 14.81 -2.37 -11.39
N ARG A 393 15.14 -3.45 -12.11
CA ARG A 393 16.42 -4.17 -11.89
C ARG A 393 17.61 -3.25 -12.11
N ALA A 394 17.61 -2.47 -13.20
CA ALA A 394 18.68 -1.52 -13.47
C ALA A 394 18.85 -0.48 -12.35
N VAL A 395 17.74 0.05 -11.80
CA VAL A 395 17.78 0.98 -10.66
C VAL A 395 18.36 0.32 -9.41
N LEU A 396 17.93 -0.91 -9.08
CA LEU A 396 18.41 -1.64 -7.91
C LEU A 396 19.89 -2.06 -8.03
N GLU A 397 20.31 -2.49 -9.22
CA GLU A 397 21.71 -2.84 -9.51
C GLU A 397 22.62 -1.60 -9.41
N GLY A 398 22.22 -0.46 -9.99
CA GLY A 398 22.95 0.79 -9.87
C GLY A 398 23.07 1.30 -8.43
N ALA A 399 22.03 1.13 -7.61
CA ALA A 399 22.09 1.46 -6.19
C ALA A 399 23.06 0.56 -5.41
N ALA A 400 23.09 -0.74 -5.72
CA ALA A 400 24.03 -1.68 -5.10
C ALA A 400 25.49 -1.39 -5.49
N GLU A 401 25.74 -1.03 -6.75
CA GLU A 401 27.06 -0.61 -7.22
C GLU A 401 27.51 0.70 -6.55
N GLY A 402 26.60 1.68 -6.38
CA GLY A 402 26.88 2.92 -5.65
C GLY A 402 27.22 2.70 -4.17
N ALA A 403 26.51 1.78 -3.50
CA ALA A 403 26.80 1.38 -2.12
C ALA A 403 28.16 0.64 -2.02
N ALA A 404 28.47 -0.23 -2.98
CA ALA A 404 29.74 -0.95 -3.05
C ALA A 404 30.93 -0.04 -3.44
N ALA A 405 30.68 1.07 -4.16
CA ALA A 405 31.69 2.07 -4.54
C ALA A 405 32.16 2.97 -3.37
N GLY A 406 31.65 2.77 -2.15
CA GLY A 406 32.37 3.13 -0.92
C GLY A 406 32.26 4.58 -0.44
N GLY A 407 31.26 5.36 -0.88
CA GLY A 407 31.06 6.75 -0.40
C GLY A 407 30.96 6.86 1.13
N GLY A 408 30.14 6.00 1.75
CA GLY A 408 30.03 5.90 3.21
C GLY A 408 31.30 5.39 3.89
N SER A 409 31.96 4.39 3.32
CA SER A 409 33.23 3.86 3.85
C SER A 409 34.36 4.90 3.83
N ALA A 410 34.41 5.77 2.82
CA ALA A 410 35.42 6.82 2.71
C ALA A 410 35.21 7.96 3.73
N LEU A 411 33.96 8.38 3.96
CA LEU A 411 33.64 9.38 4.98
C LEU A 411 33.96 8.84 6.38
N VAL A 412 33.48 7.63 6.70
CA VAL A 412 33.71 6.99 8.00
C VAL A 412 35.22 6.78 8.24
N ALA A 413 35.96 6.30 7.23
CA ALA A 413 37.42 6.15 7.32
C ALA A 413 38.15 7.50 7.53
N SER A 414 37.68 8.59 6.92
CA SER A 414 38.26 9.93 7.09
C SER A 414 38.03 10.51 8.50
N LEU A 415 36.99 10.06 9.20
CA LEU A 415 36.56 10.54 10.51
C LEU A 415 37.03 9.63 11.66
N ALA A 416 37.30 8.35 11.41
CA ALA A 416 37.65 7.33 12.41
C ALA A 416 38.96 7.60 13.20
N GLY A 417 39.77 8.60 12.81
CA GLY A 417 40.98 9.02 13.53
C GLY A 417 40.96 10.44 14.09
N LYS A 418 39.82 11.14 14.01
CA LYS A 418 39.69 12.54 14.44
C LYS A 418 39.16 12.66 15.88
N PRO A 419 39.49 13.75 16.60
CA PRO A 419 38.84 14.05 17.88
C PRO A 419 37.32 14.16 17.73
N GLU A 420 36.58 13.78 18.76
CA GLU A 420 35.11 13.79 18.80
C GLU A 420 34.52 15.15 18.34
N ALA A 421 35.09 16.26 18.80
CA ALA A 421 34.65 17.60 18.41
C ALA A 421 34.84 17.89 16.91
N GLU A 422 35.84 17.27 16.26
CA GLU A 422 36.03 17.38 14.81
C GLU A 422 35.08 16.47 14.03
N GLN A 423 34.78 15.27 14.56
CA GLN A 423 33.80 14.36 13.97
C GLN A 423 32.40 14.98 13.97
N THR A 424 31.94 15.49 15.12
CA THR A 424 30.64 16.15 15.26
C THR A 424 30.52 17.36 14.35
N ARG A 425 31.57 18.17 14.22
CA ARG A 425 31.59 19.34 13.34
C ARG A 425 31.50 18.94 11.86
N ALA A 426 32.24 17.92 11.43
CA ALA A 426 32.18 17.44 10.06
C ALA A 426 30.81 16.82 9.70
N LEU A 427 30.19 16.10 10.64
CA LEU A 427 28.84 15.55 10.48
C LEU A 427 27.78 16.67 10.47
N LEU A 428 27.95 17.72 11.27
CA LEU A 428 27.07 18.90 11.24
C LEU A 428 27.17 19.63 9.89
N ASP A 429 28.38 19.79 9.35
CA ASP A 429 28.59 20.39 8.04
C ASP A 429 27.97 19.54 6.92
N LEU A 430 28.05 18.20 7.03
CA LEU A 430 27.36 17.27 6.13
C LEU A 430 25.84 17.45 6.18
N VAL A 431 25.24 17.43 7.37
CA VAL A 431 23.79 17.60 7.55
C VAL A 431 23.33 18.94 6.99
N ARG A 432 23.99 20.04 7.35
CA ARG A 432 23.67 21.38 6.82
C ARG A 432 23.84 21.45 5.30
N GLY A 433 24.87 20.81 4.75
CA GLY A 433 25.07 20.72 3.30
C GLY A 433 23.93 20.03 2.58
N LYS A 434 23.46 18.89 3.11
CA LYS A 434 22.33 18.15 2.51
C LYS A 434 21.01 18.89 2.66
N VAL A 435 20.78 19.54 3.80
CA VAL A 435 19.59 20.37 4.08
C VAL A 435 19.55 21.60 3.18
N ALA A 436 20.66 22.33 3.03
CA ALA A 436 20.74 23.51 2.17
C ALA A 436 20.44 23.17 0.71
N ALA A 437 21.03 22.08 0.20
CA ALA A 437 20.79 21.60 -1.14
C ALA A 437 19.35 21.09 -1.38
N LEU A 438 18.61 20.76 -0.31
CA LEU A 438 17.24 20.27 -0.40
C LEU A 438 16.23 21.42 -0.38
N LEU A 439 16.48 22.42 0.45
CA LEU A 439 15.61 23.59 0.63
C LEU A 439 15.97 24.76 -0.31
N GLY A 440 17.03 24.62 -1.11
CA GLY A 440 17.44 25.62 -2.10
C GLY A 440 18.17 26.82 -1.51
N TYR A 441 18.87 26.65 -0.38
CA TYR A 441 19.75 27.70 0.16
C TYR A 441 21.07 27.75 -0.62
N ASP A 442 21.56 28.97 -0.87
CA ASP A 442 22.83 29.21 -1.58
C ASP A 442 24.05 28.78 -0.73
N SER A 443 23.89 28.71 0.59
CA SER A 443 24.95 28.32 1.52
C SER A 443 24.47 27.52 2.73
N PRO A 444 25.14 26.42 3.10
CA PRO A 444 24.91 25.71 4.37
C PRO A 444 25.12 26.58 5.62
N ALA A 445 25.89 27.68 5.50
CA ALA A 445 26.16 28.60 6.59
C ALA A 445 24.92 29.40 7.02
N GLU A 446 23.90 29.49 6.16
CA GLU A 446 22.65 30.20 6.42
C GLU A 446 21.69 29.42 7.33
N LEU A 447 21.93 28.11 7.50
CA LEU A 447 21.12 27.26 8.37
C LEU A 447 21.63 27.30 9.80
N GLU A 448 20.81 27.71 10.76
CA GLU A 448 21.18 27.67 12.18
C GLU A 448 21.24 26.21 12.70
N PRO A 449 22.33 25.79 13.37
CA PRO A 449 22.50 24.40 13.83
C PRO A 449 21.44 23.88 14.79
N THR A 450 20.82 24.77 15.58
CA THR A 450 19.86 24.44 16.64
C THR A 450 18.43 24.79 16.28
N ARG A 451 18.18 25.31 15.07
CA ARG A 451 16.82 25.63 14.62
C ARG A 451 16.11 24.35 14.18
N ALA A 452 14.85 24.23 14.56
CA ALA A 452 14.06 23.05 14.25
C ALA A 452 13.87 22.90 12.73
N PHE A 453 13.86 21.66 12.24
CA PHE A 453 13.59 21.38 10.82
C PHE A 453 12.22 21.94 10.38
N GLU A 454 11.18 21.82 11.21
CA GLU A 454 9.84 22.38 10.92
C GLU A 454 9.88 23.88 10.66
N ASP A 455 10.65 24.63 11.46
CA ASP A 455 10.83 26.08 11.31
C ASP A 455 11.66 26.48 10.08
N LEU A 456 12.34 25.51 9.46
CA LEU A 456 13.09 25.66 8.21
C LEU A 456 12.24 25.27 6.98
N GLY A 457 10.98 24.88 7.18
CA GLY A 457 10.08 24.44 6.10
C GLY A 457 10.30 23.00 5.66
N PHE A 458 10.88 22.15 6.52
CA PHE A 458 10.97 20.72 6.27
C PHE A 458 9.59 20.06 6.38
N ASP A 459 9.18 19.34 5.34
CA ASP A 459 8.01 18.48 5.34
C ASP A 459 8.39 16.99 5.45
N SER A 460 7.40 16.11 5.52
CA SER A 460 7.62 14.65 5.60
C SER A 460 8.34 14.06 4.38
N VAL A 461 8.33 14.75 3.23
CA VAL A 461 9.03 14.31 2.00
C VAL A 461 10.49 14.76 2.05
N ALA A 462 10.76 15.98 2.51
CA ALA A 462 12.10 16.49 2.75
C ALA A 462 12.84 15.63 3.79
N ALA A 463 12.13 15.16 4.83
CA ALA A 463 12.68 14.22 5.81
C ALA A 463 13.17 12.90 5.18
N VAL A 464 12.40 12.37 4.24
CA VAL A 464 12.72 11.15 3.49
C VAL A 464 13.94 11.35 2.59
N GLU A 465 13.98 12.46 1.84
CA GLU A 465 15.08 12.74 0.93
C GLU A 465 16.39 13.05 1.67
N LEU A 466 16.30 13.75 2.81
CA LEU A 466 17.43 13.96 3.70
C LEU A 466 18.00 12.63 4.22
N ARG A 467 17.14 11.71 4.65
CA ARG A 467 17.53 10.35 5.08
C ARG A 467 18.25 9.59 3.98
N ALA A 468 17.71 9.58 2.76
CA ALA A 468 18.34 8.90 1.62
C ALA A 468 19.75 9.46 1.35
N ARG A 469 19.87 10.79 1.27
CA ARG A 469 21.15 11.48 1.01
C ARG A 469 22.16 11.30 2.13
N LEU A 470 21.71 11.19 3.39
CA LEU A 470 22.58 10.93 4.53
C LEU A 470 23.01 9.47 4.59
N SER A 471 22.10 8.52 4.36
CA SER A 471 22.43 7.09 4.32
C SER A 471 23.43 6.77 3.21
N GLU A 472 23.29 7.41 2.04
CA GLU A 472 24.28 7.33 0.95
C GLU A 472 25.65 7.88 1.35
N ALA A 473 25.66 9.05 2.01
CA ALA A 473 26.90 9.73 2.38
C ALA A 473 27.64 9.05 3.54
N THR A 474 26.92 8.40 4.46
CA THR A 474 27.49 7.79 5.67
C THR A 474 27.60 6.28 5.58
N GLY A 475 26.85 5.63 4.68
CA GLY A 475 26.73 4.18 4.63
C GLY A 475 25.93 3.58 5.80
N ALA A 476 25.35 4.41 6.68
CA ALA A 476 24.57 3.95 7.83
C ALA A 476 23.10 3.69 7.46
N ASN A 477 22.49 2.72 8.14
CA ASN A 477 21.07 2.45 8.03
C ASN A 477 20.29 3.32 9.01
N LEU A 478 19.88 4.52 8.58
CA LEU A 478 19.26 5.51 9.45
C LEU A 478 17.76 5.22 9.68
N PRO A 479 17.19 5.47 10.88
CA PRO A 479 15.76 5.34 11.14
C PRO A 479 14.91 6.32 10.32
N SER A 480 13.68 5.91 9.98
CA SER A 480 12.72 6.77 9.25
C SER A 480 12.20 7.95 10.07
N THR A 481 12.27 7.86 11.40
CA THR A 481 11.85 8.88 12.35
C THR A 481 12.96 9.86 12.70
N MET A 482 14.17 9.71 12.15
CA MET A 482 15.36 10.47 12.58
C MET A 482 15.18 12.00 12.56
N VAL A 483 14.39 12.55 11.63
CA VAL A 483 14.18 14.01 11.53
C VAL A 483 13.22 14.50 12.62
N PHE A 484 12.35 13.62 13.13
CA PHE A 484 11.44 13.91 14.24
C PHE A 484 12.10 13.64 15.60
N ASP A 485 12.83 12.52 15.70
CA ASP A 485 13.57 12.15 16.91
C ASP A 485 14.75 13.08 17.17
N TYR A 486 15.34 13.63 16.09
CA TYR A 486 16.47 14.56 16.13
C TYR A 486 16.13 15.84 15.35
N ALA A 487 15.22 16.62 15.92
CA ALA A 487 14.55 17.76 15.27
C ALA A 487 15.44 18.94 14.83
N THR A 488 16.76 18.90 15.02
CA THR A 488 17.70 19.97 14.62
C THR A 488 18.92 19.41 13.89
N PRO A 489 19.58 20.19 13.01
CA PRO A 489 20.82 19.77 12.36
C PRO A 489 21.91 19.29 13.34
N ALA A 490 22.04 19.94 14.50
CA ALA A 490 22.98 19.56 15.54
C ALA A 490 22.62 18.24 16.22
N ALA A 491 21.33 18.03 16.55
CA ALA A 491 20.86 16.78 17.16
C ALA A 491 21.06 15.59 16.19
N LEU A 492 20.75 15.79 14.90
CA LEU A 492 20.92 14.76 13.89
C LEU A 492 22.40 14.44 13.64
N ALA A 493 23.29 15.44 13.65
CA ALA A 493 24.73 15.23 13.55
C ALA A 493 25.31 14.45 14.75
N ALA A 494 24.80 14.70 15.96
CA ALA A 494 25.17 13.96 17.15
C ALA A 494 24.70 12.50 17.07
N PHE A 495 23.47 12.26 16.61
CA PHE A 495 22.95 10.91 16.37
C PHE A 495 23.78 10.14 15.33
N LEU A 496 24.10 10.76 14.19
CA LEU A 496 24.94 10.16 13.17
C LEU A 496 26.31 9.75 13.72
N ARG A 497 26.89 10.54 14.63
CA ARG A 497 28.16 10.19 15.25
C ARG A 497 28.04 8.95 16.13
N THR A 498 26.96 8.87 16.92
CA THR A 498 26.67 7.70 17.75
C THR A 498 26.54 6.45 16.88
N GLU A 499 25.75 6.52 15.81
CA GLU A 499 25.54 5.40 14.88
C GLU A 499 26.81 4.96 14.14
N LEU A 500 27.72 5.89 13.83
CA LEU A 500 28.91 5.60 13.01
C LEU A 500 30.14 5.18 13.82
N PHE A 501 30.21 5.52 15.11
CA PHE A 501 31.41 5.34 15.92
C PHE A 501 31.19 4.69 17.28
N GLN A 502 29.96 4.27 17.62
CA GLN A 502 29.75 3.36 18.74
C GLN A 502 29.81 1.90 18.27
N ASP A 503 30.85 1.19 18.72
CA ASP A 503 30.89 -0.27 18.68
C ASP A 503 29.74 -0.81 19.55
N GLY A 504 28.91 -1.68 18.98
CA GLY A 504 27.70 -2.18 19.63
C GLY A 504 27.97 -2.87 20.97
N ASP A 505 27.50 -2.26 22.05
CA ASP A 505 26.97 -2.95 23.24
C ASP A 505 26.15 -1.94 24.07
N GLY A 506 24.82 -2.03 24.01
CA GLY A 506 23.91 -1.20 24.79
C GLY A 506 23.97 -1.56 26.27
N GLY A 507 24.90 -0.94 26.99
CA GLY A 507 25.12 -1.18 28.43
C GLY A 507 24.20 -0.39 29.35
N PRO A 508 24.23 -0.66 30.68
CA PRO A 508 23.38 -0.04 31.70
C PRO A 508 23.46 1.51 31.76
N ALA A 509 24.56 2.10 31.27
CA ALA A 509 24.75 3.54 31.22
C ALA A 509 23.82 4.24 30.19
N ASP A 510 23.41 3.53 29.14
CA ASP A 510 22.55 4.05 28.08
C ASP A 510 21.09 4.19 28.58
N VAL A 511 20.63 3.23 29.38
CA VAL A 511 19.31 3.26 30.04
C VAL A 511 19.22 4.42 31.04
N LEU A 512 20.30 4.69 31.78
CA LEU A 512 20.34 5.84 32.71
C LEU A 512 20.33 7.17 31.95
N THR A 513 21.01 7.25 30.82
CA THR A 513 21.02 8.46 29.97
C THR A 513 19.63 8.74 29.38
N GLU A 514 18.89 7.71 28.97
CA GLU A 514 17.50 7.86 28.51
C GLU A 514 16.53 8.24 29.65
N LEU A 515 16.79 7.77 30.89
CA LEU A 515 16.02 8.21 32.06
C LEU A 515 16.28 9.67 32.40
N ASP A 516 17.53 10.16 32.27
CA ASP A 516 17.87 11.56 32.49
C ASP A 516 17.17 12.47 31.45
N ARG A 517 17.14 12.08 30.17
CA ARG A 517 16.39 12.78 29.11
C ARG A 517 14.90 12.82 29.40
N PHE A 518 14.34 11.71 29.86
CA PHE A 518 12.94 11.62 30.23
C PHE A 518 12.62 12.54 31.44
N GLU A 519 13.52 12.64 32.42
CA GLU A 519 13.35 13.53 33.58
C GLU A 519 13.33 15.01 33.15
N GLU A 520 14.20 15.43 32.22
CA GLU A 520 14.19 16.78 31.64
C GLU A 520 12.89 17.07 30.87
N LEU A 521 12.40 16.12 30.07
CA LEU A 521 11.13 16.24 29.35
C LEU A 521 9.94 16.30 30.32
N ALA A 522 9.92 15.44 31.34
CA ALA A 522 8.83 15.41 32.32
C ALA A 522 8.75 16.70 33.14
N ALA A 523 9.89 17.36 33.41
CA ALA A 523 9.94 18.67 34.08
C ALA A 523 9.29 19.80 33.27
N SER A 524 9.10 19.62 31.95
CA SER A 524 8.47 20.60 31.06
C SER A 524 6.94 20.44 30.90
N LEU A 525 6.37 19.33 31.40
CA LEU A 525 4.95 19.01 31.29
C LEU A 525 4.12 19.62 32.43
N ASP A 526 2.89 20.04 32.13
CA ASP A 526 1.94 20.48 33.15
C ASP A 526 1.16 19.31 33.78
N ILE A 527 0.48 19.59 34.92
CA ILE A 527 -0.25 18.57 35.70
C ILE A 527 -1.39 17.92 34.90
N GLU A 528 -1.97 18.60 33.92
CA GLU A 528 -3.09 18.11 33.11
C GLU A 528 -2.59 17.21 31.97
N GLN A 529 -1.45 17.54 31.37
CA GLN A 529 -0.70 16.73 30.42
C GLN A 529 -0.16 15.45 31.06
N ILE A 530 0.34 15.51 32.29
CA ILE A 530 0.80 14.32 33.04
C ILE A 530 -0.37 13.37 33.34
N ARG A 531 -1.56 13.91 33.63
CA ARG A 531 -2.77 13.11 33.92
C ARG A 531 -3.38 12.47 32.66
N SER A 532 -3.42 13.20 31.54
CA SER A 532 -3.99 12.70 30.28
C SER A 532 -3.12 11.64 29.61
N SER A 533 -1.80 11.75 29.75
CA SER A 533 -0.81 10.84 29.14
C SER A 533 -0.56 9.53 29.89
N ARG A 534 -1.14 9.35 31.10
CA ARG A 534 -0.97 8.16 31.97
C ARG A 534 0.49 7.80 32.28
N ILE A 535 1.41 8.76 32.15
CA ILE A 535 2.86 8.57 32.29
C ILE A 535 3.22 8.01 33.67
N THR A 536 2.62 8.54 34.74
CA THR A 536 2.87 8.11 36.12
C THR A 536 2.54 6.62 36.33
N SER A 537 1.41 6.14 35.81
CA SER A 537 1.02 4.73 35.94
C SER A 537 1.93 3.80 35.15
N ARG A 538 2.45 4.24 34.00
CA ARG A 538 3.41 3.47 33.20
C ARG A 538 4.78 3.37 33.87
N LEU A 539 5.25 4.45 34.49
CA LEU A 539 6.49 4.44 35.28
C LEU A 539 6.37 3.54 36.51
N GLN A 540 5.26 3.60 37.23
CA GLN A 540 5.00 2.69 38.36
C GLN A 540 4.96 1.22 37.92
N ALA A 541 4.36 0.92 36.76
CA ALA A 541 4.38 -0.43 36.18
C ALA A 541 5.79 -0.87 35.70
N LEU A 542 6.63 0.07 35.26
CA LEU A 542 8.03 -0.20 34.91
C LEU A 542 8.85 -0.49 36.16
N VAL A 543 8.72 0.32 37.20
CA VAL A 543 9.36 0.11 38.51
C VAL A 543 8.92 -1.21 39.11
N GLY A 544 7.63 -1.55 39.07
CA GLY A 544 7.11 -2.85 39.50
C GLY A 544 7.78 -4.02 38.77
N ARG A 545 7.85 -3.98 37.44
CA ARG A 545 8.53 -5.02 36.64
C ARG A 545 10.02 -5.14 36.93
N LEU A 546 10.71 -4.01 37.12
CA LEU A 546 12.14 -4.00 37.45
C LEU A 546 12.40 -4.56 38.86
N THR A 547 11.50 -4.25 39.81
CA THR A 547 11.57 -4.77 41.18
C THR A 547 11.26 -6.27 41.20
N ASP A 548 10.28 -6.73 40.43
CA ASP A 548 9.98 -8.16 40.28
C ASP A 548 11.17 -8.91 39.67
N LEU A 549 11.81 -8.35 38.65
CA LEU A 549 13.01 -8.92 38.03
C LEU A 549 14.18 -9.01 39.02
N GLN A 550 14.39 -7.98 39.84
CA GLN A 550 15.40 -7.98 40.91
C GLN A 550 15.07 -9.01 42.00
N GLY A 551 13.80 -9.13 42.41
CA GLY A 551 13.34 -10.10 43.41
C GLY A 551 13.44 -11.55 42.93
N THR A 552 13.18 -11.84 41.65
CA THR A 552 13.48 -13.15 41.05
C THR A 552 14.98 -13.43 40.97
N GLY A 553 15.80 -12.40 40.71
CA GLY A 553 17.26 -12.53 40.69
C GLY A 553 17.86 -12.86 42.05
N GLU A 554 17.37 -12.24 43.13
CA GLU A 554 17.77 -12.54 44.51
C GLU A 554 17.30 -13.93 44.96
N MET A 555 16.05 -14.34 44.65
CA MET A 555 15.57 -15.69 44.96
C MET A 555 16.34 -16.79 44.21
N VAL A 556 16.69 -16.57 42.94
CA VAL A 556 17.48 -17.53 42.15
C VAL A 556 18.92 -17.60 42.68
N ARG A 557 19.50 -16.46 43.10
CA ARG A 557 20.84 -16.41 43.68
C ARG A 557 20.91 -17.10 45.04
N ASP A 558 19.94 -16.90 45.93
CA ASP A 558 19.85 -17.59 47.23
C ASP A 558 19.63 -19.11 47.06
N GLN A 559 18.89 -19.53 46.02
CA GLN A 559 18.74 -20.94 45.67
C GLN A 559 20.03 -21.55 45.10
N LEU A 560 20.84 -20.78 44.36
CA LEU A 560 22.14 -21.21 43.85
C LEU A 560 23.25 -21.24 44.92
N GLU A 561 23.24 -20.30 45.87
CA GLU A 561 24.22 -20.25 46.97
C GLU A 561 23.95 -21.30 48.07
N SER A 562 22.71 -21.82 48.15
CA SER A 562 22.31 -22.90 49.09
C SER A 562 22.20 -24.30 48.46
N ALA A 563 22.34 -24.42 47.14
CA ALA A 563 22.26 -25.69 46.42
C ALA A 563 23.49 -26.57 46.69
N SER A 564 23.25 -27.85 46.97
CA SER A 564 24.33 -28.84 46.98
C SER A 564 24.78 -29.15 45.53
N ALA A 565 25.99 -29.70 45.35
CA ALA A 565 26.49 -30.06 44.02
C ALA A 565 25.52 -30.98 43.26
N ASP A 566 24.81 -31.86 43.97
CA ASP A 566 23.84 -32.80 43.39
C ASP A 566 22.57 -32.09 42.84
N ASP A 567 22.16 -30.98 43.45
CA ASP A 567 20.99 -30.21 43.01
C ASP A 567 21.27 -29.42 41.72
N VAL A 568 22.52 -28.98 41.54
CA VAL A 568 22.97 -28.28 40.32
C VAL A 568 23.01 -29.25 39.14
N PHE A 569 23.48 -30.48 39.33
CA PHE A 569 23.46 -31.50 38.27
C PHE A 569 22.03 -31.92 37.89
N ALA A 570 21.14 -32.08 38.88
CA ALA A 570 19.74 -32.41 38.62
C ALA A 570 18.94 -31.29 37.91
N PHE A 571 19.39 -30.04 37.99
CA PHE A 571 18.82 -28.91 37.25
C PHE A 571 19.32 -28.88 35.80
N ILE A 572 20.61 -29.12 35.59
CA ILE A 572 21.24 -29.20 34.25
C ILE A 572 20.66 -30.38 33.45
N ASP A 573 20.46 -31.54 34.07
CA ASP A 573 19.88 -32.71 33.40
C ASP A 573 18.42 -32.47 32.96
N ARG A 574 17.69 -31.60 33.67
CA ARG A 574 16.29 -31.26 33.39
C ARG A 574 16.14 -30.26 32.24
N GLU A 575 17.08 -29.31 32.13
CA GLU A 575 17.11 -28.33 31.03
C GLU A 575 17.75 -28.89 29.75
N LEU A 576 18.71 -29.82 29.86
CA LEU A 576 19.32 -30.49 28.71
C LEU A 576 18.56 -31.74 28.24
N GLY A 577 17.47 -32.11 28.92
CA GLY A 577 16.60 -33.22 28.52
C GLY A 577 17.28 -34.60 28.56
N LEU A 578 18.19 -34.82 29.51
CA LEU A 578 18.97 -36.07 29.64
C LEU A 578 18.43 -37.04 30.70
N ALA A 579 17.17 -36.87 31.14
CA ALA A 579 16.48 -37.79 32.03
C ALA A 579 15.29 -38.50 31.35
#